data_AF-A0A0V8M4T5-F1
#
_entry.id   AF-A0A0V8M4T5-F1
#
_cell.length_a   1.000
_cell.length_b   1.000
_cell.length_c   1.000
_cell.angle_alpha   90.00
_cell.angle_beta   90.00
_cell.angle_gamma   90.00
#
_symmetry.space_group_name_H-M   'P 1'
#
loop_
_entity.id
_entity.type
_entity.pdbx_description
1 polymer ?
#
loop_
_entity_poly.entity_id
_entity_poly.type
_entity_poly.pdbx_seq_one_letter_code
_entity_poly.pdbx_strand_id
1 'polypeptide(L)' 'MQIKKDLALTNKLLSQGLVSSRDPETGFRYILCATCPKDGGDGTVARIDRKDNEVERVLFCCSICGQEFAAKPEDIFLT' A
#
# COMPACT_ATOMS: atom_id res chain seq x y z
N MET A 1 -14.35 -7.78 0.46
CA MET A 1 -13.00 -7.33 0.09
C MET A 1 -12.03 -8.43 0.45
N GLN A 2 -11.16 -8.83 -0.47
CA GLN A 2 -10.15 -9.86 -0.20
C GLN A 2 -8.87 -9.14 0.25
N ILE A 3 -8.58 -9.21 1.55
CA ILE A 3 -7.35 -8.65 2.11
C ILE A 3 -6.24 -9.69 1.93
N LYS A 4 -5.22 -9.35 1.14
CA LYS A 4 -4.07 -10.22 0.89
C LYS A 4 -2.82 -9.59 1.49
N LYS A 5 -2.22 -10.25 2.47
CA LYS A 5 -0.87 -9.94 2.96
C LYS A 5 0.14 -10.73 2.14
N ASP A 6 0.75 -10.08 1.15
CA ASP A 6 1.74 -10.67 0.26
C ASP A 6 2.97 -9.76 0.20
N LEU A 7 3.91 -10.00 1.13
CA LEU A 7 5.11 -9.18 1.25
C LEU A 7 5.98 -9.21 -0.01
N ALA A 8 6.02 -10.35 -0.72
CA ALA A 8 6.78 -10.49 -1.95
C ALA A 8 6.18 -9.61 -3.06
N LEU A 9 4.86 -9.63 -3.22
CA LEU A 9 4.16 -8.77 -4.16
C LEU A 9 4.26 -7.29 -3.77
N THR A 10 4.10 -6.96 -2.49
CA THR A 10 4.29 -5.59 -1.98
C THR A 10 5.69 -5.08 -2.33
N ASN A 11 6.76 -5.81 -1.98
CA ASN A 11 8.12 -5.41 -2.29
C ASN A 11 8.38 -5.28 -3.80
N LYS A 12 7.83 -6.19 -4.60
CA LYS A 12 7.90 -6.11 -6.06
C LYS A 12 7.25 -4.83 -6.60
N LEU A 13 6.09 -4.45 -6.06
CA LEU A 13 5.40 -3.22 -6.49
C LEU A 13 6.22 -1.98 -6.11
N LEU A 14 6.71 -1.93 -4.87
CA LEU A 14 7.51 -0.81 -4.37
C LEU A 14 8.82 -0.64 -5.16
N SER A 15 9.53 -1.73 -5.47
CA SER A 15 10.75 -1.66 -6.29
C SER A 15 10.50 -1.25 -7.74
N GLN A 16 9.28 -1.42 -8.24
CA GLN A 16 8.86 -1.01 -9.58
C GLN A 16 8.22 0.39 -9.62
N GLY A 17 8.15 1.12 -8.49
CA GLY A 17 7.51 2.43 -8.46
C GLY A 17 5.96 2.38 -8.46
N LEU A 18 5.39 1.18 -8.28
CA LEU A 18 3.96 0.88 -8.37
C LEU A 18 3.31 0.76 -6.99
N VAL A 19 2.01 1.06 -6.92
CA VAL A 19 1.20 0.94 -5.69
C VAL A 19 -0.10 0.19 -5.91
N SER A 20 -0.27 -0.37 -7.10
CA SER A 20 -1.40 -1.23 -7.42
C SER A 20 -0.94 -2.30 -8.39
N SER A 21 -1.49 -3.49 -8.27
CA SER A 21 -1.32 -4.59 -9.23
C SER A 21 -2.66 -5.01 -9.80
N ARG A 22 -2.64 -5.65 -10.96
CA ARG A 22 -3.80 -6.31 -11.52
C ARG A 22 -3.51 -7.80 -11.60
N ASP A 23 -4.40 -8.59 -11.04
CA ASP A 23 -4.38 -10.03 -11.15
C ASP A 23 -4.65 -10.42 -12.62
N PRO A 24 -3.73 -11.15 -13.29
CA PRO A 24 -3.88 -11.47 -14.70
C PRO A 24 -4.97 -12.51 -14.96
N GLU A 25 -5.31 -13.34 -13.97
CA GLU A 25 -6.29 -14.43 -14.13
C GLU A 25 -7.71 -13.92 -13.86
N THR A 26 -7.90 -13.24 -12.73
CA THR A 26 -9.22 -12.75 -12.30
C THR A 26 -9.52 -11.34 -12.80
N GLY A 27 -8.51 -10.61 -13.25
CA GLY A 27 -8.61 -9.20 -13.62
C GLY A 27 -8.78 -8.25 -12.43
N PHE A 28 -8.81 -8.77 -11.20
CA PHE A 28 -8.99 -7.99 -9.98
C PHE A 28 -7.84 -7.00 -9.77
N ARG A 29 -8.16 -5.76 -9.41
CA ARG A 29 -7.15 -4.73 -9.16
C ARG A 29 -6.92 -4.61 -7.66
N TYR A 30 -5.72 -4.95 -7.23
CA TYR A 30 -5.28 -4.76 -5.86
C TYR A 30 -4.60 -3.41 -5.69
N ILE A 31 -4.87 -2.72 -4.59
CA ILE A 31 -4.17 -1.50 -4.19
C ILE A 31 -3.47 -1.69 -2.85
N LEU A 32 -2.32 -1.03 -2.65
CA LEU A 32 -1.66 -1.03 -1.34
C LEU A 32 -2.50 -0.24 -0.33
N CYS A 33 -2.65 -0.80 0.86
CA CYS A 33 -3.30 -0.21 2.02
C CYS A 33 -2.50 -0.54 3.28
N ALA A 34 -2.67 0.25 4.33
CA ALA A 34 -2.03 0.02 5.61
C ALA A 34 -2.99 0.36 6.76
N THR A 35 -2.79 -0.28 7.92
CA THR A 35 -3.60 -0.01 9.11
C THR A 35 -3.05 1.23 9.81
N CYS A 36 -3.91 2.19 10.12
CA CYS A 36 -3.54 3.40 10.81
C CYS A 36 -3.07 3.08 12.24
N PRO A 37 -1.88 3.53 12.66
CA PRO A 37 -1.37 3.25 14.00
C PRO A 37 -2.12 3.98 15.11
N LYS A 38 -2.96 4.97 14.76
CA LYS A 38 -3.68 5.82 15.71
C LYS A 38 -5.04 5.25 16.13
N ASP A 39 -5.80 4.74 15.17
CA ASP A 39 -7.20 4.33 15.37
C ASP A 39 -7.53 2.95 14.77
N GLY A 40 -6.57 2.28 14.14
CA GLY A 40 -6.78 0.99 13.50
C GLY A 40 -7.60 1.04 12.21
N GLY A 41 -7.94 2.23 11.70
CA GLY A 41 -8.64 2.40 10.44
C GLY A 41 -7.79 2.04 9.22
N ASP A 42 -8.45 1.75 8.11
CA ASP A 42 -7.75 1.49 6.85
C ASP A 42 -7.28 2.81 6.21
N GLY A 43 -6.01 2.83 5.82
CA GLY A 43 -5.41 3.91 5.06
C GLY A 43 -5.07 3.48 3.64
N THR A 44 -5.45 4.32 2.67
CA THR A 44 -5.10 4.15 1.25
C THR A 44 -3.90 5.02 0.88
N VAL A 45 -3.17 4.64 -0.17
CA VAL A 45 -2.02 5.41 -0.67
C VAL A 45 -2.42 6.86 -0.96
N ALA A 46 -1.77 7.81 -0.29
CA ALA A 46 -1.96 9.24 -0.48
C ALA A 46 -0.79 9.85 -1.27
N ARG A 47 0.43 9.45 -0.92
CA ARG A 47 1.65 9.97 -1.56
C ARG A 47 2.72 8.90 -1.64
N ILE A 48 3.55 9.01 -2.66
CA ILE A 48 4.70 8.13 -2.91
C ILE A 48 5.90 9.03 -3.11
N ASP A 49 6.92 8.85 -2.28
CA ASP A 49 8.22 9.46 -2.49
C ASP A 49 9.11 8.43 -3.20
N ARG A 50 9.66 8.82 -4.35
CA ARG A 50 10.47 7.97 -5.21
C ARG A 50 11.91 8.47 -5.28
N LYS A 51 12.84 7.53 -5.36
CA LYS A 51 14.26 7.78 -5.60
C LYS A 51 14.75 6.79 -6.64
N ASP A 52 15.34 7.28 -7.73
CA ASP A 52 15.92 6.43 -8.79
C ASP A 52 14.97 5.34 -9.33
N ASN A 53 13.67 5.65 -9.46
CA ASN A 53 12.54 4.77 -9.81
C ASN A 53 12.07 3.77 -8.76
N GLU A 54 12.71 3.70 -7.60
CA GLU A 54 12.26 2.90 -6.46
C GLU A 54 11.35 3.74 -5.55
N VAL A 55 10.35 3.10 -4.94
CA VAL A 55 9.58 3.73 -3.87
C VAL A 55 10.40 3.67 -2.57
N GLU A 56 10.89 4.84 -2.14
CA GLU A 56 11.59 4.96 -0.86
C GLU A 56 10.59 5.02 0.30
N ARG A 57 9.44 5.67 0.09
CA ARG A 57 8.40 5.83 1.11
C ARG A 57 7.01 5.91 0.49
N VAL A 58 6.05 5.24 1.13
CA VAL A 58 4.62 5.42 0.87
C VAL A 58 3.96 6.04 2.09
N LEU A 59 3.18 7.10 1.86
CA LEU A 59 2.28 7.65 2.84
C LEU A 59 0.85 7.19 2.53
N PHE A 60 0.15 6.79 3.58
CA PHE A 60 -1.24 6.39 3.58
C PHE A 60 -2.06 7.44 4.31
N CYS A 61 -3.24 7.76 3.80
CA CYS A 61 -4.18 8.62 4.51
C CYS A 61 -5.26 7.76 5.14
N CYS A 62 -5.40 7.84 6.47
CA CYS A 62 -6.43 7.10 7.19
C CYS A 62 -7.83 7.62 6.82
N SER A 63 -8.72 6.71 6.46
CA SER A 63 -10.12 7.03 6.16
C SER A 63 -10.93 7.51 7.38
N ILE A 64 -10.47 7.20 8.60
CA ILE A 64 -11.17 7.55 9.86
C ILE A 64 -10.67 8.89 10.39
N CYS A 65 -9.39 9.01 10.76
CA CYS A 65 -8.85 10.25 11.34
C CYS A 65 -8.29 11.25 10.34
N GLY A 66 -8.19 10.90 9.04
CA GLY A 66 -7.65 11.78 7.99
C GLY A 66 -6.15 12.05 8.06
N GLN A 67 -5.43 11.39 8.96
CA GLN A 67 -4.00 11.60 9.16
C GLN A 67 -3.18 10.81 8.14
N GLU A 68 -2.16 11.45 7.58
CA GLU A 68 -1.13 10.77 6.79
C GLU A 68 -0.12 10.07 7.68
N PHE A 69 0.24 8.83 7.33
CA PHE A 69 1.23 8.03 8.04
C PHE A 69 2.04 7.18 7.08
N ALA A 70 3.27 6.86 7.45
CA ALA A 70 4.09 5.91 6.71
C ALA A 70 3.90 4.50 7.27
N ALA A 71 3.95 3.50 6.41
CA ALA A 71 3.95 2.10 6.80
C ALA A 71 5.16 1.39 6.21
N LYS A 72 5.69 0.41 6.94
CA LYS A 72 6.74 -0.47 6.41
C LYS A 72 6.10 -1.50 5.47
N PRO A 73 6.87 -2.09 4.53
CA PRO A 73 6.35 -3.14 3.64
C PRO A 73 5.64 -4.30 4.35
N GLU A 74 6.08 -4.65 5.57
CA GLU A 74 5.50 -5.69 6.43
C GLU A 74 4.10 -5.36 6.97
N ASP A 75 3.78 -4.07 7.09
CA ASP A 75 2.48 -3.58 7.60
C ASP A 75 1.49 -3.27 6.46
N ILE A 76 1.94 -3.38 5.21
CA ILE A 76 1.14 -3.09 4.02
C ILE A 76 0.41 -4.37 3.55
N PHE A 77 -0.86 -4.21 3.21
CA PHE A 77 -1.69 -5.25 2.63
C PHE A 77 -2.35 -4.78 1.33
N LEU A 78 -2.83 -5.74 0.56
CA LEU A 78 -3.51 -5.53 -0.71
C LEU A 78 -5.01 -5.73 -0.52
N THR A 79 -5.82 -4.81 -1.02
CA THR A 79 -7.29 -4.91 -1.04
C THR A 79 -7.87 -4.68 -2.42
#